data_AF-A0A7Y0M0Z6-F1
#
_entry.id   AF-A0A7Y0M0Z6-F1
#
_cell.length_a   1.000
_cell.length_b   1.000
_cell.length_c   1.000
_cell.angle_alpha   90.00
_cell.angle_beta   90.00
_cell.angle_gamma   90.00
#
_symmetry.space_group_name_H-M   'P 1'
#
loop_
_entity.id
_entity.type
_entity.pdbx_description
1 polymer ?
#
loop_
_entity_poly.entity_id
_entity_poly.type
_entity_poly.pdbx_seq_one_letter_code
_entity_poly.pdbx_strand_id
1 'polypeptide(L)' 'MQEQVPNVDAQAADPQTGATGDAAVDAALTRVVGLDERPVREHVAVFDAVHTALQDRLADTEE' A
#
# COMPACT_ATOMS: atom_id res chain seq x y z
N MET A 1 -28.33 22.58 -16.93
CA MET A 1 -28.20 21.11 -16.81
C MET A 1 -26.76 20.85 -16.42
N GLN A 2 -26.53 20.55 -15.14
CA GLN A 2 -25.19 20.27 -14.59
C GLN A 2 -24.86 18.82 -14.93
N GLU A 3 -23.69 18.51 -15.50
CA GLU A 3 -23.23 17.12 -15.56
C GLU A 3 -21.70 17.04 -15.39
N GLN A 4 -21.36 16.89 -14.11
CA GLN A 4 -20.28 16.08 -13.53
C GLN A 4 -18.88 16.18 -14.15
N VAL A 5 -18.07 17.04 -13.53
CA VAL A 5 -16.64 16.77 -13.35
C VAL A 5 -16.50 15.46 -12.54
N PRO A 6 -15.74 14.43 -13.01
CA PRO A 6 -15.44 13.28 -12.18
C PRO A 6 -14.57 13.78 -11.03
N ASN A 7 -15.19 13.81 -9.87
CA ASN A 7 -14.54 14.17 -8.64
C ASN A 7 -13.66 12.99 -8.23
N VAL A 8 -12.35 13.15 -8.34
CA VAL A 8 -11.35 12.20 -7.82
C VAL A 8 -11.20 12.33 -6.29
N ASP A 9 -12.22 12.85 -5.61
CA ASP A 9 -12.37 12.75 -4.17
C ASP A 9 -12.38 11.26 -3.80
N ALA A 10 -11.24 10.80 -3.29
CA ALA A 10 -11.09 9.58 -2.52
C ALA A 10 -11.89 8.41 -3.09
N GLN A 11 -11.35 7.75 -4.11
CA GLN A 11 -11.78 6.42 -4.50
C GLN A 11 -11.85 5.57 -3.24
N ALA A 12 -13.06 5.41 -2.70
CA ALA A 12 -13.33 4.51 -1.60
C ALA A 12 -12.82 3.16 -2.08
N ALA A 13 -11.71 2.71 -1.49
CA ALA A 13 -11.03 1.52 -1.92
C ALA A 13 -12.01 0.35 -1.78
N ASP A 14 -12.57 -0.10 -2.90
CA ASP A 14 -13.15 -1.43 -2.99
C ASP A 14 -12.11 -2.40 -2.38
N PRO A 15 -12.45 -3.15 -1.32
CA PRO A 15 -11.49 -4.01 -0.64
C PRO A 15 -10.93 -5.11 -1.56
N GLN A 16 -11.59 -5.35 -2.71
CA GLN A 16 -11.10 -6.23 -3.78
C GLN A 16 -10.18 -5.54 -4.81
N THR A 17 -10.20 -4.20 -4.94
CA THR A 17 -9.30 -3.47 -5.85
C THR A 17 -7.98 -3.09 -5.18
N GLY A 18 -7.94 -3.08 -3.85
CA GLY A 18 -6.72 -2.79 -3.08
C GLY A 18 -5.78 -3.98 -2.85
N ALA A 19 -6.22 -5.21 -3.12
CA ALA A 19 -5.43 -6.42 -2.91
C ALA A 19 -4.63 -6.78 -4.17
N THR A 20 -3.33 -6.93 -4.00
CA THR A 20 -2.36 -7.30 -5.04
C THR A 20 -2.42 -8.79 -5.40
N GLY A 21 -3.22 -9.58 -4.67
CA GLY A 21 -3.30 -11.04 -4.82
C GLY A 21 -2.17 -11.77 -4.12
N ASP A 22 -1.31 -11.04 -3.41
CA ASP A 22 -0.18 -11.55 -2.68
C ASP A 22 -0.26 -11.14 -1.21
N ALA A 23 -0.43 -12.12 -0.33
CA ALA A 23 -0.69 -11.88 1.08
C ALA A 23 0.45 -11.12 1.78
N ALA A 24 1.70 -11.27 1.34
CA ALA A 24 2.83 -10.56 1.92
C ALA A 24 2.89 -9.11 1.43
N VAL A 25 2.61 -8.88 0.14
CA VAL A 25 2.49 -7.51 -0.42
C VAL A 25 1.30 -6.78 0.19
N ASP A 26 0.16 -7.43 0.36
CA ASP A 26 -1.05 -6.84 0.96
C ASP A 26 -0.83 -6.47 2.44
N ALA A 27 -0.11 -7.31 3.19
CA ALA A 27 0.28 -7.02 4.57
C ALA A 27 1.26 -5.83 4.65
N ALA A 28 2.17 -5.71 3.69
CA ALA A 28 3.10 -4.60 3.59
C ALA A 28 2.39 -3.28 3.25
N LEU A 29 1.47 -3.30 2.28
CA LEU A 29 0.64 -2.14 1.91
C LEU A 29 -0.23 -1.65 3.07
N THR A 30 -0.81 -2.57 3.85
CA THR A 30 -1.58 -2.24 5.07
C THR A 30 -0.74 -1.47 6.09
N ARG A 31 0.55 -1.80 6.24
CA ARG A 31 1.46 -1.07 7.13
C ARG A 31 1.78 0.34 6.63
N VAL A 32 1.83 0.54 5.31
CA VAL A 32 2.05 1.85 4.69
C VAL A 32 0.82 2.75 4.79
N VAL A 33 -0.39 2.20 4.70
CA VAL A 33 -1.64 2.98 4.88
C VAL A 33 -1.74 3.54 6.31
N GLY A 34 -1.38 2.75 7.32
CA GLY A 34 -1.37 3.19 8.74
C GLY A 34 -0.17 4.05 9.15
N LEU A 35 0.55 4.63 8.17
CA LEU A 35 1.74 5.46 8.41
C LEU A 35 1.40 6.94 8.52
N ASP A 36 0.31 7.39 7.91
CA ASP A 36 -0.17 8.79 7.96
C ASP A 36 -0.40 9.25 9.41
N GLU A 37 -0.83 8.34 10.28
CA GLU A 37 -1.06 8.58 11.71
C GLU A 37 0.22 8.58 12.56
N ARG A 38 1.39 8.26 11.97
CA ARG A 38 2.69 8.16 12.66
C ARG A 38 3.56 9.38 12.42
N PRO A 39 4.49 9.70 13.35
CA PRO A 39 5.46 10.76 13.13
C PRO A 39 6.39 10.42 11.96
N VAL A 40 6.70 11.42 11.13
CA VAL A 40 7.50 11.30 9.88
C VAL A 40 8.87 10.64 10.10
N ARG A 41 9.46 10.77 11.29
CA ARG A 41 10.72 10.08 11.63
C ARG A 41 10.59 8.55 11.63
N GLU A 42 9.43 8.02 11.94
CA GLU A 42 9.16 6.59 11.95
C GLU A 42 8.79 6.05 10.57
N HIS A 43 8.47 6.93 9.61
CA HIS A 43 8.07 6.51 8.26
C HIS A 43 9.19 5.77 7.55
N VAL A 44 10.42 6.27 7.66
CA VAL A 44 11.61 5.68 7.02
C VAL A 44 11.83 4.24 7.48
N ALA A 45 11.68 3.96 8.77
CA ALA A 45 11.86 2.61 9.31
C ALA A 45 10.78 1.64 8.79
N VAL A 46 9.55 2.11 8.60
CA VAL A 46 8.48 1.26 8.05
C VAL A 46 8.64 1.06 6.54
N PHE A 47 9.07 2.09 5.80
CA PHE A 47 9.39 1.94 4.37
C PHE A 47 10.53 0.96 4.14
N ASP A 48 11.60 1.02 4.94
CA ASP A 48 12.73 0.10 4.85
C ASP A 48 12.33 -1.36 5.12
N ALA A 49 11.49 -1.58 6.13
CA ALA A 49 10.94 -2.90 6.45
C ALA A 49 10.02 -3.45 5.34
N VAL A 50 9.21 -2.59 4.73
CA VAL A 50 8.35 -2.95 3.59
C VAL A 50 9.19 -3.29 2.36
N HIS A 51 10.21 -2.49 2.07
CA HIS A 51 11.11 -2.70 0.95
C HIS A 51 11.86 -4.02 1.09
N THR A 52 12.41 -4.31 2.28
CA THR A 52 13.07 -5.58 2.58
C THR A 52 12.14 -6.78 2.40
N ALA A 53 10.90 -6.69 2.91
CA ALA A 53 9.91 -7.77 2.77
C ALA A 53 9.51 -8.03 1.31
N LEU A 54 9.40 -6.97 0.49
CA LEU A 54 9.13 -7.13 -0.94
C LEU A 54 10.33 -7.73 -1.67
N GLN A 55 11.55 -7.32 -1.33
CA GLN A 55 12.77 -7.86 -1.94
C GLN A 55 12.99 -9.34 -1.61
N ASP A 56 12.76 -9.73 -0.37
CA ASP A 56 12.82 -11.13 0.08
C ASP A 56 11.84 -11.99 -0.72
N ARG A 57 10.60 -11.52 -0.89
CA ARG A 57 9.59 -12.21 -1.69
C ARG A 57 9.93 -12.29 -3.18
N LEU A 58 10.56 -11.26 -3.73
CA LEU A 58 10.99 -11.27 -5.12
C LEU A 58 12.08 -12.32 -5.32
N ALA A 59 13.06 -12.37 -4.41
CA ALA A 59 14.15 -13.34 -4.45
C ALA A 59 13.65 -14.79 -4.31
N ASP A 60 12.62 -15.04 -3.49
CA ASP A 60 11.98 -16.36 -3.32
C ASP A 60 11.24 -16.82 -4.60
N THR A 61 10.82 -15.89 -5.46
CA THR A 61 10.13 -16.20 -6.73
C THR A 61 11.10 -16.48 -7.88
N GLU A 62 12.37 -16.12 -7.75
CA GLU A 62 13.40 -16.25 -8.80
C GLU A 62 14.17 -17.59 -8.77
N GLU A 63 13.83 -18.53 -7.88
CA GLU A 63 14.46 -19.88 -7.76
C GLU A 63 13.81 -20.96 -8.66
#